data_AF-A0A6H9SEU3-F1
#
_entry.id   AF-A0A6H9SEU3-F1
#
_cell.length_a   1.000
_cell.length_b   1.000
_cell.length_c   1.000
_cell.angle_alpha   90.00
_cell.angle_beta   90.00
_cell.angle_gamma   90.00
#
_symmetry.space_group_name_H-M   'P 1'
#
loop_
_entity.id
_entity.type
_entity.pdbx_description
1 polymer ?
#
loop_
_entity_poly.entity_id
_entity_poly.type
_entity_poly.pdbx_seq_one_letter_code
_entity_poly.pdbx_strand_id
1 'polypeptide(L)'
;MTIQNNALPTARKPLDLRRFLDDWVMLLAAIGIFVLCTLMIDNFLSPLNMRGLGLAISTTGIAACTMLYCLASGHFDLSVGSVIACAGVVAAVVMRDTNSVFLG
;
A
#
# COMPACT_ATOMS: atom_id res chain seq x y z
N MET A 1 63.93 -7.76 13.05
CA MET A 1 63.27 -7.38 11.77
C MET A 1 62.48 -8.58 11.28
N THR A 2 61.16 -8.57 11.45
CA THR A 2 60.21 -9.38 10.68
C THR A 2 58.85 -8.70 10.78
N ILE A 3 58.50 -8.00 9.70
CA ILE A 3 57.20 -7.37 9.47
C ILE A 3 56.20 -8.50 9.21
N GLN A 4 55.21 -8.72 10.09
CA GLN A 4 54.02 -9.49 9.72
C GLN A 4 52.98 -8.55 9.12
N ASN A 5 53.01 -8.48 7.79
CA ASN A 5 51.93 -7.97 6.96
C ASN A 5 50.73 -8.93 7.08
N ASN A 6 49.80 -8.64 7.97
CA ASN A 6 48.53 -9.38 8.04
C ASN A 6 47.47 -8.63 7.23
N ALA A 7 47.50 -8.82 5.91
CA ALA A 7 46.38 -8.44 5.06
C ALA A 7 45.17 -9.29 5.45
N LEU A 8 44.21 -8.70 6.16
CA LEU A 8 42.95 -9.37 6.48
C LEU A 8 42.11 -9.42 5.20
N PRO A 9 41.62 -10.60 4.77
CA PRO A 9 40.67 -10.68 3.68
C PRO A 9 39.39 -9.97 4.11
N THR A 10 39.05 -8.87 3.45
CA THR A 10 37.74 -8.24 3.53
C THR A 10 36.72 -9.20 2.94
N ALA A 11 36.23 -10.12 3.77
CA ALA A 11 35.13 -11.01 3.44
C ALA A 11 33.95 -10.15 2.98
N ARG A 12 33.67 -10.15 1.68
CA ARG A 12 32.53 -9.44 1.12
C ARG A 12 31.29 -10.04 1.76
N LYS A 13 30.54 -9.19 2.48
CA LYS A 13 29.22 -9.53 3.01
C LYS A 13 28.40 -10.13 1.85
N PRO A 14 27.84 -11.34 1.97
CA PRO A 14 26.92 -11.83 0.95
C PRO A 14 25.78 -10.81 0.83
N LEU A 15 25.34 -10.55 -0.39
CA LEU A 15 24.21 -9.66 -0.63
C LEU A 15 23.05 -10.13 0.23
N ASP A 16 22.63 -9.28 1.16
CA ASP A 16 21.59 -9.57 2.14
C ASP A 16 20.22 -9.47 1.45
N LEU A 17 19.97 -10.44 0.56
CA LEU A 17 18.82 -10.48 -0.34
C LEU A 17 17.50 -10.48 0.44
N ARG A 18 17.51 -10.96 1.69
CA ARG A 18 16.37 -10.94 2.60
C ARG A 18 16.01 -9.51 3.01
N ARG A 19 16.99 -8.70 3.42
CA ARG A 19 16.77 -7.28 3.73
C ARG A 19 16.30 -6.49 2.51
N PHE A 20 16.91 -6.75 1.36
CA PHE A 20 16.44 -6.14 0.12
C PHE A 20 15.00 -6.55 -0.20
N LEU A 21 14.63 -7.82 -0.01
CA LEU A 21 13.25 -8.24 -0.23
C LEU A 21 12.27 -7.59 0.77
N ASP A 22 12.65 -7.44 2.05
CA ASP A 22 11.82 -6.81 3.08
C ASP A 22 11.57 -5.31 2.79
N ASP A 23 12.59 -4.59 2.33
CA ASP A 23 12.47 -3.15 1.99
C ASP A 23 11.58 -2.93 0.75
N TRP A 24 11.60 -3.87 -0.20
CA TRP A 24 10.88 -3.75 -1.49
C TRP A 24 9.59 -4.56 -1.56
N VAL A 25 9.23 -5.30 -0.50
CA VAL A 25 8.13 -6.28 -0.52
C VAL A 25 6.80 -5.65 -0.96
N MET A 26 6.51 -4.44 -0.49
CA MET A 26 5.24 -3.76 -0.80
C MET A 26 5.17 -3.33 -2.26
N LEU A 27 6.27 -2.83 -2.83
CA LEU A 27 6.34 -2.45 -4.24
C LEU A 27 6.30 -3.69 -5.15
N LEU A 28 7.04 -4.74 -4.79
CA LEU A 28 7.03 -6.01 -5.51
C LEU A 28 5.65 -6.68 -5.46
N ALA A 29 4.95 -6.62 -4.32
CA ALA A 29 3.59 -7.11 -4.21
C ALA A 29 2.62 -6.33 -5.12
N ALA A 30 2.71 -4.99 -5.15
CA ALA A 30 1.88 -4.16 -6.03
C ALA A 30 2.10 -4.50 -7.51
N ILE A 31 3.37 -4.61 -7.94
CA ILE A 31 3.71 -5.01 -9.32
C ILE A 31 3.26 -6.45 -9.61
N GLY A 32 3.49 -7.37 -8.67
CA GLY A 32 3.11 -8.78 -8.82
C GLY A 32 1.61 -8.96 -9.01
N ILE A 33 0.79 -8.30 -8.20
CA ILE A 33 -0.67 -8.33 -8.32
C ILE A 33 -1.10 -7.65 -9.63
N PHE A 34 -0.50 -6.51 -9.99
CA PHE A 34 -0.81 -5.83 -11.25
C PHE A 34 -0.54 -6.73 -12.46
N VAL A 35 0.63 -7.38 -12.52
CA VAL A 35 0.98 -8.32 -13.59
C VAL A 35 0.02 -9.52 -13.61
N LEU A 36 -0.26 -10.11 -12.44
CA LEU A 36 -1.22 -11.21 -12.35
C LEU A 36 -2.59 -10.81 -12.90
N CYS A 37 -3.10 -9.63 -12.53
CA CYS A 37 -4.36 -9.09 -13.05
C CYS A 37 -4.31 -8.86 -14.56
N THR A 38 -3.20 -8.35 -15.11
CA THR A 38 -3.06 -8.16 -16.57
C THR A 38 -3.09 -9.48 -17.35
N LEU A 39 -2.66 -10.59 -16.74
CA LEU A 39 -2.63 -11.92 -17.37
C LEU A 39 -3.93 -12.70 -17.19
N MET A 40 -4.59 -12.57 -16.04
CA MET A 40 -5.80 -13.33 -15.71
C MET A 40 -7.10 -12.64 -16.13
N ILE A 41 -7.10 -11.33 -16.30
CA ILE A 41 -8.31 -10.54 -16.58
C ILE A 41 -8.22 -9.98 -18.00
N ASP A 42 -9.11 -10.46 -18.85
CA ASP A 42 -9.29 -9.90 -20.19
C ASP A 42 -9.66 -8.42 -20.10
N ASN A 43 -9.06 -7.60 -20.98
CA ASN A 43 -9.34 -6.15 -21.08
C ASN A 43 -8.94 -5.32 -19.83
N PHE A 44 -8.13 -5.86 -18.91
CA PHE A 44 -7.62 -5.12 -17.75
C PHE A 44 -6.80 -3.87 -18.16
N LEU A 45 -6.00 -3.96 -19.23
CA LEU A 45 -5.24 -2.83 -19.75
C LEU A 45 -6.07 -1.89 -20.65
N SER A 46 -7.39 -2.06 -20.70
CA SER A 46 -8.23 -1.16 -21.48
C SER A 46 -8.12 0.29 -20.98
N PRO A 47 -8.27 1.30 -21.87
CA PRO A 47 -8.19 2.71 -21.49
C PRO A 47 -9.21 3.09 -20.41
N LEU A 48 -10.36 2.41 -20.38
CA LEU A 48 -11.40 2.66 -19.39
C LEU A 48 -10.98 2.15 -18.00
N ASN A 49 -10.47 0.91 -17.90
CA ASN A 49 -10.00 0.38 -16.63
C ASN A 49 -8.75 1.11 -16.14
N MET A 50 -7.82 1.45 -17.03
CA MET A 50 -6.62 2.21 -16.67
C MET A 50 -6.94 3.63 -16.18
N ARG A 51 -7.93 4.30 -16.78
CA ARG A 51 -8.44 5.59 -16.25
C ARG A 51 -9.11 5.41 -14.90
N GLY A 52 -9.96 4.39 -14.75
CA GLY A 52 -10.62 4.08 -13.46
C GLY A 52 -9.62 3.78 -12.36
N LEU A 53 -8.62 2.94 -12.64
CA LEU A 53 -7.53 2.60 -11.74
C LEU A 53 -6.72 3.83 -11.36
N GLY A 54 -6.34 4.66 -12.34
CA GLY A 54 -5.61 5.91 -12.09
C GLY A 54 -6.39 6.89 -11.20
N LEU A 55 -7.70 7.03 -11.43
CA LEU A 55 -8.57 7.85 -10.58
C LEU A 55 -8.65 7.30 -9.15
N ALA A 56 -8.84 5.99 -8.98
CA ALA A 56 -8.91 5.35 -7.66
C ALA A 56 -7.57 5.44 -6.89
N ILE A 57 -6.44 5.26 -7.57
CA ILE A 57 -5.12 5.44 -6.98
C ILE A 57 -4.90 6.90 -6.59
N SER A 58 -5.31 7.84 -7.43
CA SER A 58 -5.19 9.29 -7.14
C SER A 58 -5.99 9.69 -5.90
N THR A 59 -7.25 9.27 -5.78
CA THR A 59 -8.08 9.60 -4.61
C THR A 59 -7.49 9.01 -3.31
N THR A 60 -7.02 7.76 -3.36
CA THR A 60 -6.36 7.11 -2.23
C THR A 60 -5.02 7.77 -1.89
N GLY A 61 -4.25 8.18 -2.91
CA GLY A 61 -2.96 8.85 -2.74
C GLY A 61 -3.09 10.23 -2.09
N ILE A 62 -4.06 11.03 -2.51
CA ILE A 62 -4.35 12.34 -1.88
C ILE A 62 -4.72 12.16 -0.40
N ALA A 63 -5.56 11.16 -0.09
CA ALA A 63 -5.93 10.83 1.28
C ALA A 63 -4.72 10.37 2.11
N ALA A 64 -3.84 9.53 1.56
CA ALA A 64 -2.64 9.06 2.23
C ALA A 64 -1.64 10.19 2.51
N CYS A 65 -1.42 11.08 1.54
CA CYS A 65 -0.57 12.27 1.74
C CYS A 65 -1.11 13.16 2.86
N THR A 66 -2.43 13.35 2.91
CA THR A 66 -3.10 14.09 3.98
C THR A 66 -2.82 13.40 5.33
N MET A 67 -3.02 12.09 5.43
CA MET A 67 -2.75 11.35 6.66
C MET A 67 -1.28 11.41 7.09
N LEU A 68 -0.32 11.40 6.16
CA LEU A 68 1.10 11.58 6.49
C LEU A 68 1.39 12.97 7.06
N TYR A 69 0.82 14.03 6.46
CA TYR A 69 0.93 15.40 6.97
C TYR A 69 0.33 15.54 8.38
N CYS A 70 -0.83 14.93 8.57
CA CYS A 70 -1.49 14.79 9.86
C CYS A 70 -0.58 14.11 10.90
N LEU A 71 -0.02 12.93 10.59
CA LEU A 71 0.91 12.23 11.48
C LEU A 71 2.18 13.06 11.79
N ALA A 72 2.70 13.78 10.80
CA ALA A 72 3.87 14.64 10.98
C ALA A 72 3.60 15.83 11.92
N SER A 73 2.36 16.30 12.02
CA SER A 73 1.97 17.42 12.90
C SER A 73 1.77 17.04 14.37
N GLY A 74 2.00 15.77 14.75
CA GLY A 74 2.16 15.33 16.14
C GLY A 74 0.87 15.20 16.96
N HIS A 75 -0.28 15.61 16.42
CA HIS A 75 -1.59 15.49 17.07
C HIS A 75 -2.72 15.28 16.04
N PHE A 76 -2.69 14.15 15.31
CA PHE A 76 -3.79 13.79 14.42
C PHE A 76 -4.34 12.42 14.72
N ASP A 77 -5.64 12.43 14.94
CA ASP A 77 -6.39 11.28 15.36
C ASP A 77 -6.73 10.41 14.15
N LEU A 78 -6.15 9.21 14.12
CA LEU A 78 -6.52 8.15 13.18
C LEU A 78 -7.99 7.72 13.38
N SER A 79 -8.64 8.12 14.48
CA SER A 79 -10.02 7.76 14.82
C SER A 79 -11.03 8.19 13.75
N VAL A 80 -10.80 9.30 13.04
CA VAL A 80 -11.72 9.77 11.99
C VAL A 80 -11.87 8.70 10.90
N GLY A 81 -10.80 8.00 10.54
CA GLY A 81 -10.86 6.87 9.61
C GLY A 81 -11.69 5.71 10.15
N SER A 82 -11.55 5.39 11.44
CA SER A 82 -12.33 4.33 12.09
C SER A 82 -13.83 4.68 12.20
N VAL A 83 -14.17 5.95 12.46
CA VAL A 83 -15.55 6.42 12.54
C VAL A 83 -16.21 6.39 11.16
N ILE A 84 -15.51 6.83 10.11
CA ILE A 84 -16.00 6.76 8.73
C ILE A 84 -16.24 5.31 8.31
N ALA A 85 -15.30 4.40 8.62
CA ALA A 85 -15.45 2.98 8.33
C ALA A 85 -16.63 2.36 9.09
N CYS A 86 -16.75 2.64 10.39
CA CYS A 86 -17.85 2.14 11.22
C CYS A 86 -19.21 2.67 10.72
N ALA A 87 -19.32 3.98 10.46
CA ALA A 87 -20.52 4.60 9.93
C ALA A 87 -20.92 4.01 8.57
N GLY A 88 -19.96 3.78 7.67
CA GLY A 88 -20.21 3.16 6.37
C GLY A 88 -20.75 1.73 6.47
N VAL A 89 -20.21 0.91 7.38
CA VAL A 89 -20.73 -0.45 7.61
C VAL A 89 -22.11 -0.40 8.24
N VAL A 90 -22.35 0.49 9.22
CA VAL A 90 -23.68 0.65 9.84
C VAL A 90 -24.72 1.09 8.80
N ALA A 91 -24.40 2.09 7.98
CA ALA A 91 -25.24 2.52 6.86
C ALA A 91 -25.58 1.36 5.94
N ALA A 92 -24.57 0.58 5.51
CA ALA A 92 -24.78 -0.57 4.64
C ALA A 92 -25.67 -1.66 5.29
N VAL A 93 -25.48 -1.93 6.58
CA VAL A 93 -26.31 -2.88 7.33
C VAL A 93 -27.75 -2.38 7.44
N VAL A 94 -27.96 -1.09 7.75
CA VAL A 94 -29.30 -0.48 7.84
C VAL A 94 -29.99 -0.52 6.48
N MET A 95 -29.31 -0.14 5.39
CA MET A 95 -29.85 -0.24 4.04
C MET A 95 -30.26 -1.68 3.70
N ARG A 96 -29.41 -2.66 4.04
CA ARG A 96 -29.67 -4.09 3.79
C ARG A 96 -30.90 -4.59 4.55
N ASP A 97 -30.99 -4.28 5.84
CA ASP A 97 -32.02 -4.84 6.72
C ASP A 97 -33.36 -4.11 6.57
N THR A 98 -33.35 -2.82 6.23
CA THR A 98 -34.56 -2.01 6.01
C THR A 98 -35.01 -1.96 4.54
N ASN A 99 -34.19 -2.44 3.60
CA ASN A 99 -34.38 -2.27 2.15
C ASN A 99 -34.55 -0.80 1.70
N SER A 100 -34.13 0.16 2.52
CA SER A 100 -34.30 1.58 2.28
C SER A 100 -32.97 2.32 2.26
N VAL A 101 -32.62 2.86 1.09
CA VAL A 101 -31.40 3.65 0.87
C VAL A 101 -31.47 5.00 1.59
N PHE A 102 -32.66 5.47 1.96
CA PHE A 102 -32.81 6.75 2.66
C PHE A 102 -32.54 6.64 4.17
N LEU A 103 -32.67 5.43 4.73
CA LEU A 103 -32.56 5.17 6.17
C LEU A 103 -31.14 4.83 6.62
N GLY A 104 -30.30 4.30 5.73
CA GLY A 104 -28.88 4.07 5.98
C GLY A 104 -28.04 5.17 5.37
#